data_AF-A0A535WKZ6-F1
#
_entry.id   AF-A0A535WKZ6-F1
#
_cell.length_a   1.000
_cell.length_b   1.000
_cell.length_c   1.000
_cell.angle_alpha   90.00
_cell.angle_beta   90.00
_cell.angle_gamma   90.00
#
_symmetry.space_group_name_H-M   'P 1'
#
loop_
_entity.id
_entity.type
_entity.pdbx_description
1 polymer ?
#
loop_
_entity_poly.entity_id
_entity_poly.type
_entity_poly.pdbx_seq_one_letter_code
_entity_poly.pdbx_strand_id
1 'polypeptide(L)'
;MAAGGWAGRSASRPASPPGDSRRRERVCSPPANSLLAVASEIEERYFERREIKAALDFARAGGIAVHRNFDNYAGTRSPRGMRMDRPFLHVIGLRPRLEQWGRGHGLRPEWIQPEKRRGVAHYDVFGEFAQRLIDRLQRREEVRRHFALFLARFESPLYGQLAQGIVADPTILDLAGRAPRGQPPANLLFGAVHYLLLKGLGHPLAAYYPSVNTSVLRGEPYPAFREFCAEHEGRILDLLATRRVQTNDVARSAVLLPGFSVVAARAERPLALVEIGASAGLNLLFDRYSYDYGNGNVCGDPESKVRIECSVRSELVPPLEMPRVAWRLGIDLKPVDIRDTDQALWLRALVWPDQPWRSELLLAAIRLAQANRSEIIQGDALEVLPRAAAIAPVDAALCIFSSYTVYQFSPEQQDRLAAVLEGIAATRDLYRLSFEWHPGEESYLELASFEGGRREDLRLASAHDHGRWLKWLDPARVLPGP
;
A
#
# COMPACT_ATOMS: atom_id res chain seq x y z
N MET A 1 -31.28 22.47 55.24
CA MET A 1 -32.60 22.43 54.59
C MET A 1 -32.63 21.17 53.73
N ALA A 2 -32.91 20.02 54.32
CA ALA A 2 -34.24 19.37 54.44
C ALA A 2 -34.69 18.80 53.07
N ALA A 3 -34.52 17.49 52.84
CA ALA A 3 -35.48 16.38 53.13
C ALA A 3 -36.58 16.32 52.06
N GLY A 4 -36.81 15.26 51.27
CA GLY A 4 -37.20 13.86 51.55
C GLY A 4 -37.99 13.42 50.29
N GLY A 5 -38.00 12.20 49.75
CA GLY A 5 -38.16 10.90 50.39
C GLY A 5 -39.65 10.60 50.59
N TRP A 6 -40.27 9.73 49.77
CA TRP A 6 -41.12 8.62 50.24
C TRP A 6 -41.68 7.75 49.09
N ALA A 7 -41.76 6.45 49.40
CA ALA A 7 -42.20 5.34 48.58
C ALA A 7 -43.66 4.96 48.87
N GLY A 8 -44.29 4.12 48.02
CA GLY A 8 -45.53 3.43 48.40
C GLY A 8 -46.20 2.62 47.28
N ARG A 9 -46.21 1.29 47.45
CA ARG A 9 -46.94 0.24 46.71
C ARG A 9 -48.46 0.35 47.04
N SER A 10 -49.47 -0.31 46.46
CA SER A 10 -49.63 -1.59 45.73
C SER A 10 -51.05 -1.70 45.15
N ALA A 11 -51.16 -2.43 44.04
CA ALA A 11 -52.17 -3.44 43.62
C ALA A 11 -53.70 -3.20 43.73
N SER A 12 -54.39 -3.31 42.58
CA SER A 12 -55.61 -4.16 42.42
C SER A 12 -55.96 -4.40 40.92
N ARG A 13 -56.24 -5.67 40.60
CA ARG A 13 -57.00 -6.19 39.42
C ARG A 13 -58.30 -6.83 40.00
N PRO A 14 -59.33 -7.28 39.24
CA PRO A 14 -59.45 -7.50 37.78
C PRO A 14 -60.81 -7.08 37.15
N ALA A 15 -60.93 -7.13 35.81
CA ALA A 15 -62.17 -7.53 35.10
C ALA A 15 -61.92 -7.71 33.58
N SER A 16 -62.37 -8.84 33.03
CA SER A 16 -62.59 -9.15 31.60
C SER A 16 -63.98 -9.82 31.51
N PRO A 17 -64.61 -10.13 30.35
CA PRO A 17 -64.40 -9.81 28.91
C PRO A 17 -65.74 -9.29 28.27
N PRO A 18 -66.16 -9.45 26.98
CA PRO A 18 -65.53 -10.01 25.76
C PRO A 18 -65.69 -9.18 24.46
N GLY A 19 -65.02 -9.61 23.38
CA GLY A 19 -65.30 -9.11 22.03
C GLY A 19 -64.21 -9.41 21.00
N ASP A 20 -64.23 -10.62 20.44
CA ASP A 20 -63.43 -11.07 19.30
C ASP A 20 -63.82 -10.30 18.02
N SER A 21 -62.88 -9.59 17.39
CA SER A 21 -62.91 -9.37 15.95
C SER A 21 -61.50 -9.20 15.39
N ARG A 22 -61.09 -10.25 14.68
CA ARG A 22 -59.93 -10.38 13.80
C ARG A 22 -59.58 -9.08 13.05
N ARG A 23 -58.45 -8.46 13.39
CA ARG A 23 -57.70 -7.59 12.47
C ARG A 23 -56.38 -8.26 12.13
N ARG A 24 -56.24 -8.63 10.86
CA ARG A 24 -55.01 -9.12 10.25
C ARG A 24 -53.91 -8.07 10.43
N GLU A 25 -52.84 -8.41 11.13
CA GLU A 25 -51.58 -7.69 11.08
C GLU A 25 -51.06 -7.74 9.63
N ARG A 26 -50.99 -6.57 8.99
CA ARG A 26 -50.16 -6.41 7.80
C ARG A 26 -48.72 -6.42 8.29
N VAL A 27 -48.07 -7.57 8.16
CA VAL A 27 -46.62 -7.65 8.13
C VAL A 27 -46.17 -6.76 6.97
N CYS A 28 -45.62 -5.59 7.28
CA CYS A 28 -44.98 -4.74 6.30
C CYS A 28 -43.71 -5.47 5.86
N SER A 29 -43.80 -6.19 4.74
CA SER A 29 -42.63 -6.69 4.03
C SER A 29 -41.70 -5.51 3.74
N PRO A 30 -40.37 -5.67 3.91
CA PRO A 30 -39.43 -4.62 3.52
C PRO A 30 -39.59 -4.36 2.01
N PRO A 31 -39.39 -3.12 1.53
CA PRO A 31 -39.51 -2.85 0.12
C PRO A 31 -38.42 -3.66 -0.61
N ALA A 32 -38.85 -4.69 -1.33
CA ALA A 32 -38.06 -5.34 -2.37
C ALA A 32 -37.92 -4.33 -3.51
N ASN A 33 -36.97 -3.39 -3.39
CA ASN A 33 -36.44 -2.56 -4.48
C ASN A 33 -35.32 -1.60 -4.01
N SER A 34 -34.25 -2.13 -3.41
CA SER A 34 -32.93 -1.47 -3.39
C SER A 34 -31.85 -2.25 -4.15
N LEU A 35 -32.24 -3.34 -4.84
CA LEU A 35 -31.38 -4.18 -5.69
C LEU A 35 -31.67 -4.02 -7.19
N LEU A 36 -32.51 -3.06 -7.59
CA LEU A 36 -32.89 -2.82 -8.98
C LEU A 36 -32.45 -1.42 -9.42
N ALA A 37 -31.16 -1.31 -9.71
CA ALA A 37 -30.57 -0.59 -10.87
C ALA A 37 -29.06 -0.34 -10.68
N VAL A 38 -28.29 -1.35 -10.30
CA VAL A 38 -27.00 -1.49 -10.99
C VAL A 38 -27.41 -1.91 -12.39
N ALA A 39 -27.51 -0.98 -13.34
CA ALA A 39 -27.50 -1.35 -14.74
C ALA A 39 -26.30 -2.27 -14.89
N SER A 40 -26.53 -3.57 -15.10
CA SER A 40 -25.52 -4.61 -14.86
C SER A 40 -24.23 -4.18 -15.54
N GLU A 41 -23.24 -3.72 -14.76
CA GLU A 41 -22.06 -3.12 -15.34
C GLU A 41 -21.45 -4.15 -16.28
N ILE A 42 -21.14 -3.72 -17.49
CA ILE A 42 -20.62 -4.64 -18.50
C ILE A 42 -19.23 -5.08 -18.04
N GLU A 43 -19.11 -6.33 -17.64
CA GLU A 43 -17.82 -6.90 -17.29
C GLU A 43 -16.96 -7.06 -18.54
N GLU A 44 -15.76 -6.49 -18.51
CA GLU A 44 -14.80 -6.53 -19.61
C GLU A 44 -13.53 -7.27 -19.20
N ARG A 45 -12.99 -8.10 -20.09
CA ARG A 45 -11.74 -8.82 -19.85
C ARG A 45 -10.89 -8.93 -21.11
N TYR A 46 -9.59 -8.75 -20.95
CA TYR A 46 -8.60 -8.95 -22.01
C TYR A 46 -8.16 -10.41 -22.08
N PHE A 47 -8.00 -10.92 -23.31
CA PHE A 47 -7.59 -12.29 -23.61
C PHE A 47 -6.46 -12.29 -24.65
N GLU A 48 -5.40 -13.05 -24.36
CA GLU A 48 -4.30 -13.24 -25.29
C GLU A 48 -4.72 -14.07 -26.52
N ARG A 49 -3.91 -14.00 -27.58
CA ARG A 49 -4.23 -14.63 -28.87
C ARG A 49 -4.62 -16.11 -28.76
N ARG A 50 -3.92 -16.85 -27.88
CA ARG A 50 -4.13 -18.29 -27.63
C ARG A 50 -5.41 -18.62 -26.87
N GLU A 51 -6.10 -17.62 -26.30
CA GLU A 51 -7.20 -17.79 -25.35
C GLU A 51 -8.59 -17.61 -25.99
N ILE A 52 -8.71 -17.75 -27.32
CA ILE A 52 -9.97 -17.52 -28.04
C ILE A 52 -11.14 -18.34 -27.49
N LYS A 53 -10.92 -19.58 -27.03
CA LYS A 53 -11.97 -20.41 -26.45
C LYS A 53 -12.53 -19.78 -25.17
N ALA A 54 -11.65 -19.39 -24.25
CA ALA A 54 -12.02 -18.73 -23.01
C ALA A 54 -12.70 -17.38 -23.26
N ALA A 55 -12.23 -16.60 -24.25
CA ALA A 55 -12.87 -15.36 -24.67
C ALA A 55 -14.31 -15.57 -25.15
N LEU A 56 -14.55 -16.59 -25.97
CA LEU A 56 -15.89 -16.94 -26.46
C LEU A 56 -16.81 -17.40 -25.32
N ASP A 57 -16.30 -18.19 -24.38
CA ASP A 57 -17.10 -18.69 -23.25
C ASP A 57 -17.46 -17.54 -22.28
N PHE A 58 -16.53 -16.64 -21.99
CA PHE A 58 -16.79 -15.41 -21.22
C PHE A 58 -17.82 -14.51 -21.91
N ALA A 59 -17.70 -14.32 -23.22
CA ALA A 59 -18.66 -13.54 -24.01
C ALA A 59 -20.08 -14.13 -23.99
N ARG A 60 -20.19 -15.47 -24.06
CA ARG A 60 -21.49 -16.18 -23.97
C ARG A 60 -22.13 -16.09 -22.59
N ALA A 61 -21.32 -16.04 -21.53
CA ALA A 61 -21.79 -15.78 -20.17
C ALA A 61 -22.27 -14.33 -19.96
N GLY A 62 -22.12 -13.46 -20.98
CA GLY A 62 -22.57 -12.08 -20.97
C GLY A 62 -21.44 -11.06 -20.85
N GLY A 63 -20.19 -11.46 -20.67
CA GLY A 63 -19.07 -10.53 -20.64
C GLY A 63 -18.77 -9.89 -22.01
N ILE A 64 -17.89 -8.89 -22.02
CA ILE A 64 -17.24 -8.37 -23.23
C ILE A 64 -15.78 -8.82 -23.23
N ALA A 65 -15.45 -9.74 -24.13
CA ALA A 65 -14.09 -10.24 -24.29
C ALA A 65 -13.31 -9.41 -25.30
N VAL A 66 -12.26 -8.73 -24.85
CA VAL A 66 -11.29 -8.05 -25.72
C VAL A 66 -10.17 -9.04 -26.06
N HIS A 67 -10.27 -9.68 -27.22
CA HIS A 67 -9.38 -10.76 -27.64
C HIS A 67 -8.33 -10.28 -28.65
N ARG A 68 -7.05 -10.59 -28.40
CA ARG A 68 -5.95 -10.25 -29.32
C ARG A 68 -6.02 -11.10 -30.60
N ASN A 69 -6.16 -10.45 -31.76
CA ASN A 69 -6.21 -11.12 -33.05
C ASN A 69 -4.83 -11.16 -33.73
N PHE A 70 -4.73 -11.86 -34.85
CA PHE A 70 -3.57 -11.82 -35.73
C PHE A 70 -3.44 -10.45 -36.39
N ASP A 71 -2.26 -9.85 -36.32
CA ASP A 71 -1.93 -8.58 -36.95
C ASP A 71 -1.68 -8.70 -38.48
N ASN A 72 -2.27 -9.71 -39.12
CA ASN A 72 -2.04 -10.08 -40.53
C ASN A 72 -2.57 -9.03 -41.52
N TYR A 73 -3.44 -8.12 -41.05
CA TYR A 73 -4.06 -7.07 -41.85
C TYR A 73 -3.38 -5.70 -41.69
N ALA A 74 -2.28 -5.63 -40.96
CA ALA A 74 -1.55 -4.38 -40.71
C ALA A 74 -1.13 -3.69 -42.02
N GLY A 75 -1.44 -2.41 -42.14
CA GLY A 75 -1.13 -1.59 -43.32
C GLY A 75 -2.13 -1.71 -44.48
N THR A 76 -3.15 -2.56 -44.35
CA THR A 76 -4.26 -2.64 -45.33
C THR A 76 -5.42 -1.71 -44.95
N ARG A 77 -6.43 -1.60 -45.82
CA ARG A 77 -7.67 -0.83 -45.54
C ARG A 77 -8.83 -1.76 -45.23
N SER A 78 -9.64 -1.40 -44.24
CA SER A 78 -10.88 -2.09 -43.91
C SER A 78 -11.88 -1.97 -45.07
N PRO A 79 -12.94 -2.79 -45.11
CA PRO A 79 -14.04 -2.63 -46.09
C PRO A 79 -14.70 -1.24 -46.08
N ARG A 80 -14.47 -0.46 -45.02
CA ARG A 80 -14.96 0.92 -44.84
C ARG A 80 -13.88 1.97 -45.13
N GLY A 81 -12.76 1.59 -45.74
CA GLY A 81 -11.69 2.48 -46.16
C GLY A 81 -10.73 2.94 -45.05
N MET A 82 -10.89 2.48 -43.81
CA MET A 82 -10.03 2.86 -42.68
C MET A 82 -8.69 2.12 -42.76
N ARG A 83 -7.57 2.82 -42.54
CA ARG A 83 -6.26 2.17 -42.40
C ARG A 83 -6.26 1.32 -41.15
N MET A 84 -5.85 0.07 -41.28
CA MET A 84 -5.82 -0.86 -40.15
C MET A 84 -4.38 -1.02 -39.65
N ASP A 85 -4.10 -0.39 -38.51
CA ASP A 85 -2.79 -0.40 -37.87
C ASP A 85 -2.76 -1.35 -36.66
N ARG A 86 -1.57 -1.85 -36.30
CA ARG A 86 -1.42 -2.72 -35.12
C ARG A 86 -1.66 -1.94 -33.82
N PRO A 87 -2.14 -2.59 -32.74
CA PRO A 87 -2.57 -4.00 -32.64
C PRO A 87 -4.01 -4.21 -33.15
N PHE A 88 -4.35 -5.44 -33.54
CA PHE A 88 -5.73 -5.83 -33.91
C PHE A 88 -6.43 -6.62 -32.81
N LEU A 89 -7.68 -6.28 -32.51
CA LEU A 89 -8.51 -6.94 -31.52
C LEU A 89 -9.89 -7.30 -32.08
N HIS A 90 -10.41 -8.43 -31.62
CA HIS A 90 -11.85 -8.70 -31.66
C HIS A 90 -12.44 -8.33 -30.30
N VAL A 91 -13.42 -7.44 -30.27
CA VAL A 91 -14.24 -7.19 -29.07
C VAL A 91 -15.50 -8.01 -29.19
N ILE A 92 -15.61 -9.09 -28.42
CA ILE A 92 -16.58 -10.17 -28.59
C ILE A 92 -17.62 -10.13 -27.46
N GLY A 93 -18.89 -10.35 -27.77
CA GLY A 93 -19.97 -10.34 -26.79
C GLY A 93 -21.32 -10.72 -27.39
N LEU A 94 -22.34 -10.81 -26.53
CA LEU A 94 -23.74 -10.85 -26.99
C LEU A 94 -24.11 -9.52 -27.64
N ARG A 95 -24.79 -9.53 -28.79
CA ARG A 95 -25.06 -8.31 -29.58
C ARG A 95 -25.67 -7.17 -28.78
N PRO A 96 -26.72 -7.34 -27.97
CA PRO A 96 -27.27 -6.24 -27.16
C PRO A 96 -26.24 -5.60 -26.22
N ARG A 97 -25.37 -6.42 -25.61
CA ARG A 97 -24.29 -5.94 -24.74
C ARG A 97 -23.18 -5.27 -25.52
N LEU A 98 -22.82 -5.79 -26.71
CA LEU A 98 -21.85 -5.13 -27.59
C LEU A 98 -22.34 -3.80 -28.14
N GLU A 99 -23.63 -3.67 -28.43
CA GLU A 99 -24.20 -2.38 -28.85
C GLU A 99 -24.13 -1.36 -27.71
N GLN A 100 -24.49 -1.75 -26.49
CA GLN A 100 -24.37 -0.91 -25.31
C GLN A 100 -22.91 -0.50 -25.06
N TRP A 101 -22.00 -1.48 -25.03
CA TRP A 101 -20.56 -1.25 -24.85
C TRP A 101 -19.99 -0.36 -25.96
N GLY A 102 -20.36 -0.63 -27.21
CA GLY A 102 -19.91 0.11 -28.38
C GLY A 102 -20.31 1.57 -28.34
N ARG A 103 -21.57 1.88 -28.01
CA ARG A 103 -22.05 3.26 -27.84
C ARG A 103 -21.24 4.00 -26.77
N GLY A 104 -20.96 3.33 -25.64
CA GLY A 104 -20.12 3.88 -24.57
C GLY A 104 -18.68 4.20 -24.98
N HIS A 105 -18.18 3.57 -26.05
CA HIS A 105 -16.84 3.79 -26.61
C HIS A 105 -16.86 4.55 -27.94
N GLY A 106 -18.01 5.15 -28.32
CA GLY A 106 -18.16 5.92 -29.57
C GLY A 106 -18.19 5.07 -30.85
N LEU A 107 -18.42 3.77 -30.74
CA LEU A 107 -18.58 2.85 -31.86
C LEU A 107 -20.05 2.74 -32.28
N ARG A 108 -20.28 2.61 -33.59
CA ARG A 108 -21.62 2.50 -34.15
C ARG A 108 -22.09 1.04 -34.16
N PRO A 109 -23.34 0.72 -33.77
CA PRO A 109 -23.89 -0.65 -33.82
C PRO A 109 -23.75 -1.35 -35.18
N GLU A 110 -23.90 -0.62 -36.28
CA GLU A 110 -23.68 -1.11 -37.65
C GLU A 110 -22.24 -1.57 -37.91
N TRP A 111 -21.29 -1.27 -37.02
CA TRP A 111 -19.94 -1.77 -37.10
C TRP A 111 -19.76 -3.19 -36.54
N ILE A 112 -20.77 -3.73 -35.85
CA ILE A 112 -20.74 -5.10 -35.34
C ILE A 112 -20.77 -6.09 -36.50
N GLN A 113 -19.81 -7.00 -36.53
CA GLN A 113 -19.72 -8.06 -37.51
C GLN A 113 -20.88 -9.07 -37.37
N PRO A 114 -21.30 -9.74 -38.46
CA PRO A 114 -22.37 -10.72 -38.41
C PRO A 114 -22.08 -11.85 -37.41
N GLU A 115 -23.11 -12.24 -36.66
CA GLU A 115 -23.09 -13.44 -35.82
C GLU A 115 -23.05 -14.66 -36.72
N LYS A 116 -21.83 -15.11 -37.04
CA LYS A 116 -21.63 -16.40 -37.70
C LYS A 116 -22.04 -17.52 -36.71
N ARG A 117 -21.65 -18.77 -36.95
CA ARG A 117 -22.02 -19.96 -36.15
C ARG A 117 -21.62 -19.97 -34.66
N ARG A 118 -21.11 -18.86 -34.09
CA ARG A 118 -20.51 -18.82 -32.74
C ARG A 118 -21.46 -18.37 -31.63
N GLY A 119 -22.63 -17.83 -31.97
CA GLY A 119 -23.64 -17.34 -31.01
C GLY A 119 -23.24 -16.04 -30.29
N VAL A 120 -22.20 -15.35 -30.78
CA VAL A 120 -21.69 -14.07 -30.27
C VAL A 120 -21.27 -13.22 -31.47
N ALA A 121 -21.36 -11.90 -31.31
CA ALA A 121 -20.95 -10.92 -32.30
C ALA A 121 -19.58 -10.33 -31.92
N HIS A 122 -18.99 -9.51 -32.80
CA HIS A 122 -17.78 -8.76 -32.45
C HIS A 122 -17.62 -7.43 -33.20
N TYR A 123 -16.85 -6.51 -32.61
CA TYR A 123 -16.20 -5.44 -33.35
C TYR A 123 -14.77 -5.84 -33.73
N ASP A 124 -14.33 -5.39 -34.91
CA ASP A 124 -12.90 -5.31 -35.24
C ASP A 124 -12.40 -3.93 -34.83
N VAL A 125 -11.43 -3.88 -33.91
CA VAL A 125 -10.82 -2.62 -33.48
C VAL A 125 -9.31 -2.72 -33.60
N PHE A 126 -8.67 -1.60 -33.93
CA PHE A 126 -7.25 -1.60 -34.29
C PHE A 126 -6.58 -0.26 -33.94
N GLY A 127 -5.25 -0.23 -34.07
CA GLY A 127 -4.43 0.96 -33.86
C GLY A 127 -4.50 1.50 -32.43
N GLU A 128 -4.48 2.83 -32.29
CA GLU A 128 -4.41 3.52 -31.00
C GLU A 128 -5.59 3.19 -30.07
N PHE A 129 -6.80 3.07 -30.61
CA PHE A 129 -7.97 2.68 -29.82
C PHE A 129 -7.82 1.27 -29.25
N ALA A 130 -7.34 0.32 -30.04
CA ALA A 130 -7.04 -1.02 -29.58
C ALA A 130 -5.95 -1.02 -28.50
N GLN A 131 -4.87 -0.26 -28.71
CA GLN A 131 -3.80 -0.16 -27.72
C GLN A 131 -4.31 0.38 -26.38
N ARG A 132 -5.13 1.44 -26.38
CA ARG A 132 -5.72 1.99 -25.15
C ARG A 132 -6.60 0.99 -24.41
N LEU A 133 -7.35 0.14 -25.12
CA LEU A 133 -8.14 -0.92 -24.49
C LEU A 133 -7.26 -1.97 -23.81
N ILE A 134 -6.18 -2.40 -24.48
CA ILE A 134 -5.21 -3.35 -23.91
C ILE A 134 -4.62 -2.75 -22.63
N ASP A 135 -4.09 -1.54 -22.71
CA ASP A 135 -3.42 -0.87 -21.60
C ASP A 135 -4.38 -0.69 -20.41
N ARG A 136 -5.63 -0.26 -20.65
CA ARG A 136 -6.64 -0.11 -19.59
C ARG A 136 -6.95 -1.44 -18.91
N LEU A 137 -7.27 -2.48 -19.68
CA LEU A 137 -7.72 -3.76 -19.10
C LEU A 137 -6.58 -4.51 -18.41
N GLN A 138 -5.36 -4.45 -18.96
CA GLN A 138 -4.18 -4.99 -18.29
C GLN A 138 -3.86 -4.23 -17.00
N ARG A 139 -3.96 -2.89 -17.03
CA ARG A 139 -3.78 -2.05 -15.84
C ARG A 139 -4.82 -2.36 -14.77
N ARG A 140 -6.09 -2.49 -15.16
CA ARG A 140 -7.19 -2.87 -14.25
C ARG A 140 -6.90 -4.18 -13.54
N GLU A 141 -6.40 -5.20 -14.25
CA GLU A 141 -6.08 -6.49 -13.67
C GLU A 141 -4.84 -6.46 -12.77
N GLU A 142 -3.83 -5.66 -13.11
CA GLU A 142 -2.70 -5.38 -12.23
C GLU A 142 -3.16 -4.74 -10.90
N VAL A 143 -4.00 -3.71 -11.00
CA VAL A 143 -4.58 -3.02 -9.84
C VAL A 143 -5.44 -3.97 -9.01
N ARG A 144 -6.27 -4.79 -9.65
CA ARG A 144 -7.10 -5.80 -8.99
C ARG A 144 -6.26 -6.76 -8.17
N ARG A 145 -5.16 -7.28 -8.74
CA ARG A 145 -4.21 -8.15 -8.01
C ARG A 145 -3.60 -7.43 -6.82
N HIS A 146 -3.28 -6.15 -6.95
CA HIS A 146 -2.74 -5.37 -5.83
C HIS A 146 -3.76 -5.20 -4.69
N PHE A 147 -5.04 -4.96 -4.97
CA PHE A 147 -6.10 -4.98 -3.94
C PHE A 147 -6.36 -6.39 -3.38
N ALA A 148 -6.22 -7.45 -4.18
CA ALA A 148 -6.34 -8.82 -3.69
C ALA A 148 -5.24 -9.17 -2.68
N LEU A 149 -4.04 -8.59 -2.81
CA LEU A 149 -2.99 -8.71 -1.79
C LEU A 149 -3.42 -8.08 -0.46
N PHE A 150 -4.14 -6.94 -0.50
CA PHE A 150 -4.75 -6.31 0.69
C PHE A 150 -5.64 -7.27 1.48
N LEU A 151 -6.48 -8.03 0.78
CA LEU A 151 -7.36 -9.05 1.39
C LEU A 151 -6.58 -10.20 2.04
N ALA A 152 -5.47 -10.61 1.44
CA ALA A 152 -4.74 -11.80 1.85
C ALA A 152 -3.72 -11.55 2.99
N ARG A 153 -3.15 -10.34 3.08
CA ARG A 153 -1.92 -10.12 3.86
C ARG A 153 -1.97 -8.96 4.86
N PHE A 154 -2.90 -8.02 4.74
CA PHE A 154 -2.80 -6.77 5.49
C PHE A 154 -3.78 -6.71 6.67
N GLU A 155 -3.28 -6.25 7.80
CA GLU A 155 -3.99 -6.26 9.10
C GLU A 155 -4.80 -4.97 9.34
N SER A 156 -5.48 -4.51 8.29
CA SER A 156 -6.46 -3.43 8.37
C SER A 156 -7.84 -4.01 8.06
N PRO A 157 -8.67 -4.32 9.07
CA PRO A 157 -10.06 -4.71 8.84
C PRO A 157 -10.82 -3.74 7.93
N LEU A 158 -10.61 -2.42 8.06
CA LEU A 158 -11.31 -1.44 7.23
C LEU A 158 -10.87 -1.53 5.76
N TYR A 159 -9.55 -1.48 5.50
CA TYR A 159 -9.05 -1.56 4.13
C TYR A 159 -9.28 -2.94 3.52
N GLY A 160 -9.35 -4.01 4.33
CA GLY A 160 -9.79 -5.33 3.87
C GLY A 160 -11.22 -5.31 3.35
N GLN A 161 -12.17 -4.75 4.11
CA GLN A 161 -13.56 -4.61 3.67
C GLN A 161 -13.70 -3.74 2.42
N LEU A 162 -12.97 -2.62 2.36
CA LEU A 162 -12.96 -1.76 1.18
C LEU A 162 -12.36 -2.48 -0.03
N ALA A 163 -11.22 -3.16 0.14
CA ALA A 163 -10.59 -3.93 -0.93
C ALA A 163 -11.53 -4.99 -1.49
N GLN A 164 -12.36 -5.64 -0.64
CA GLN A 164 -13.34 -6.64 -1.08
C GLN A 164 -14.36 -6.07 -2.06
N GLY A 165 -14.85 -4.84 -1.82
CA GLY A 165 -15.73 -4.15 -2.76
C GLY A 165 -14.98 -3.69 -4.02
N ILE A 166 -13.78 -3.14 -3.86
CA ILE A 166 -12.97 -2.61 -4.97
C ILE A 166 -12.60 -3.71 -5.96
N VAL A 167 -12.23 -4.92 -5.50
CA VAL A 167 -11.90 -6.03 -6.41
C VAL A 167 -13.10 -6.52 -7.21
N ALA A 168 -14.32 -6.03 -6.97
CA ALA A 168 -15.50 -6.33 -7.77
C ALA A 168 -15.99 -5.13 -8.60
N ASP A 169 -15.37 -3.95 -8.46
CA ASP A 169 -15.85 -2.69 -9.07
C ASP A 169 -14.85 -2.15 -10.11
N PRO A 170 -15.14 -2.32 -11.42
CA PRO A 170 -14.29 -1.83 -12.50
C PRO A 170 -14.07 -0.31 -12.47
N THR A 171 -15.04 0.46 -11.99
CA THR A 171 -14.96 1.92 -11.95
C THR A 171 -13.89 2.37 -10.97
N ILE A 172 -13.88 1.79 -9.77
CA ILE A 172 -12.87 2.12 -8.76
C ILE A 172 -11.49 1.55 -9.14
N LEU A 173 -11.43 0.37 -9.77
CA LEU A 173 -10.17 -0.18 -10.28
C LEU A 173 -9.56 0.71 -11.37
N ASP A 174 -10.38 1.27 -12.27
CA ASP A 174 -9.91 2.20 -13.29
C ASP A 174 -9.42 3.52 -12.68
N LEU A 175 -10.12 4.04 -11.66
CA LEU A 175 -9.69 5.21 -10.89
C LEU A 175 -8.32 4.97 -10.24
N ALA A 176 -8.17 3.88 -9.49
CA ALA A 176 -6.88 3.48 -8.91
C ALA A 176 -5.81 3.22 -9.98
N GLY A 177 -6.21 2.74 -11.16
CA GLY A 177 -5.33 2.51 -12.30
C GLY A 177 -4.67 3.77 -12.85
N ARG A 178 -5.17 4.96 -12.50
CA ARG A 178 -4.54 6.26 -12.81
C ARG A 178 -3.27 6.54 -12.01
N ALA A 179 -3.00 5.78 -10.94
CA ALA A 179 -1.74 5.88 -10.22
C ALA A 179 -0.55 5.61 -11.18
N PRO A 180 0.51 6.45 -11.13
CA PRO A 180 1.70 6.29 -11.96
C PRO A 180 2.32 4.88 -11.84
N ARG A 181 2.95 4.41 -12.92
CA ARG A 181 3.69 3.14 -12.88
C ARG A 181 4.79 3.20 -11.82
N GLY A 182 4.99 2.09 -11.12
CA GLY A 182 5.93 2.01 -9.99
C GLY A 182 5.40 2.60 -8.67
N GLN A 183 4.18 3.13 -8.62
CA GLN A 183 3.50 3.47 -7.37
C GLN A 183 2.45 2.39 -7.03
N PRO A 184 2.37 1.96 -5.76
CA PRO A 184 1.37 0.97 -5.34
C PRO A 184 -0.04 1.57 -5.39
N PRO A 185 -0.91 1.17 -6.33
CA PRO A 185 -2.17 1.86 -6.60
C PRO A 185 -3.14 1.84 -5.42
N ALA A 186 -3.13 0.76 -4.63
CA ALA A 186 -4.04 0.63 -3.48
C ALA A 186 -3.66 1.60 -2.36
N ASN A 187 -2.38 1.64 -1.97
CA ASN A 187 -1.88 2.59 -0.98
C ASN A 187 -2.11 4.05 -1.42
N LEU A 188 -1.96 4.35 -2.71
CA LEU A 188 -2.14 5.70 -3.22
C LEU A 188 -3.61 6.12 -3.21
N LEU A 189 -4.54 5.25 -3.65
CA LEU A 189 -5.98 5.55 -3.59
C LEU A 189 -6.46 5.68 -2.14
N PHE A 190 -6.11 4.72 -1.28
CA PHE A 190 -6.48 4.76 0.13
C PHE A 190 -5.88 5.98 0.84
N GLY A 191 -4.61 6.28 0.58
CA GLY A 191 -3.95 7.49 1.09
C GLY A 191 -4.65 8.77 0.62
N ALA A 192 -5.05 8.86 -0.65
CA ALA A 192 -5.78 10.01 -1.19
C ALA A 192 -7.12 10.24 -0.50
N VAL A 193 -7.92 9.17 -0.35
CA VAL A 193 -9.21 9.25 0.36
C VAL A 193 -9.01 9.61 1.82
N HIS A 194 -8.10 8.93 2.52
CA HIS A 194 -7.82 9.19 3.93
C HIS A 194 -7.30 10.63 4.15
N TYR A 195 -6.43 11.12 3.25
CA TYR A 195 -5.92 12.48 3.29
C TYR A 195 -7.03 13.53 3.19
N LEU A 196 -7.97 13.35 2.25
CA LEU A 196 -9.10 14.26 2.10
C LEU A 196 -10.02 14.25 3.34
N LEU A 197 -10.26 13.07 3.94
CA LEU A 197 -11.01 12.96 5.19
C LEU A 197 -10.28 13.64 6.36
N LEU A 198 -8.96 13.44 6.48
CA LEU A 198 -8.13 14.09 7.50
C LEU A 198 -8.06 15.62 7.33
N LYS A 199 -8.19 16.14 6.11
CA LYS A 199 -8.33 17.58 5.84
C LYS A 199 -9.69 18.16 6.28
N GLY A 200 -10.60 17.32 6.79
CA GLY A 200 -11.91 17.75 7.28
C GLY A 200 -12.97 17.82 6.18
N LEU A 201 -12.77 17.13 5.06
CA LEU A 201 -13.83 17.00 4.06
C LEU A 201 -15.00 16.21 4.67
N GLY A 202 -16.14 16.87 4.82
CA GLY A 202 -17.33 16.28 5.42
C GLY A 202 -18.00 15.29 4.48
N HIS A 203 -18.03 14.01 4.86
CA HIS A 203 -18.73 12.94 4.14
C HIS A 203 -19.05 11.78 5.09
N PRO A 204 -20.18 11.03 4.91
CA PRO A 204 -20.53 9.88 5.76
C PRO A 204 -19.44 8.82 5.91
N LEU A 205 -18.61 8.65 4.87
CA LEU A 205 -17.44 7.76 4.87
C LEU A 205 -16.52 7.98 6.10
N ALA A 206 -16.39 9.23 6.56
CA ALA A 206 -15.55 9.57 7.70
C ALA A 206 -15.91 8.74 8.95
N ALA A 207 -17.18 8.38 9.13
CA ALA A 207 -17.66 7.62 10.30
C ALA A 207 -17.06 6.20 10.39
N TYR A 208 -16.49 5.68 9.30
CA TYR A 208 -15.82 4.38 9.28
C TYR A 208 -14.31 4.48 9.57
N TYR A 209 -13.73 5.68 9.64
CA TYR A 209 -12.29 5.90 9.78
C TYR A 209 -11.94 6.26 11.24
N PRO A 210 -11.36 5.35 12.04
CA PRO A 210 -11.06 5.59 13.46
C PRO A 210 -10.04 6.72 13.69
N SER A 211 -9.16 6.95 12.71
CA SER A 211 -8.20 8.06 12.69
C SER A 211 -8.83 9.45 12.50
N VAL A 212 -10.09 9.50 12.06
CA VAL A 212 -10.86 10.72 11.77
C VAL A 212 -11.96 10.93 12.82
N ASN A 213 -12.59 9.85 13.28
CA ASN A 213 -13.68 9.89 14.25
C ASN A 213 -13.44 8.97 15.45
N THR A 214 -13.81 9.43 16.64
CA THR A 214 -13.69 8.67 17.89
C THR A 214 -14.72 7.54 18.02
N SER A 215 -15.88 7.67 17.36
CA SER A 215 -16.89 6.62 17.27
C SER A 215 -16.90 6.03 15.86
N VAL A 216 -16.66 4.73 15.77
CA VAL A 216 -16.56 4.01 14.49
C VAL A 216 -17.89 3.33 14.21
N LEU A 217 -18.51 3.68 13.09
CA LEU A 217 -19.73 3.04 12.63
C LEU A 217 -19.44 1.58 12.24
N ARG A 218 -20.28 0.66 12.71
CA ARG A 218 -20.27 -0.74 12.28
C ARG A 218 -21.18 -0.89 11.06
N GLY A 219 -20.74 -1.60 10.03
CA GLY A 219 -21.52 -1.86 8.82
C GLY A 219 -20.62 -2.05 7.60
N GLU A 220 -21.21 -1.96 6.42
CA GLU A 220 -20.48 -2.06 5.14
C GLU A 220 -19.96 -0.68 4.71
N PRO A 221 -18.63 -0.43 4.69
CA PRO A 221 -18.06 0.87 4.37
C PRO A 221 -18.01 1.14 2.86
N TYR A 222 -18.13 0.10 2.03
CA TYR A 222 -17.88 0.19 0.60
C TYR A 222 -18.85 1.11 -0.17
N PRO A 223 -20.18 1.10 0.07
CA PRO A 223 -21.09 2.02 -0.61
C PRO A 223 -20.72 3.49 -0.40
N ALA A 224 -20.44 3.89 0.85
CA ALA A 224 -20.00 5.25 1.17
C ALA A 224 -18.61 5.56 0.59
N PHE A 225 -17.73 4.57 0.47
CA PHE A 225 -16.43 4.75 -0.18
C PHE A 225 -16.56 4.99 -1.68
N ARG A 226 -17.42 4.23 -2.35
CA ARG A 226 -17.68 4.37 -3.79
C ARG A 226 -18.32 5.72 -4.09
N GLU A 227 -19.29 6.14 -3.28
CA GLU A 227 -19.91 7.47 -3.35
C GLU A 227 -18.88 8.59 -3.18
N PHE A 228 -18.05 8.52 -2.14
CA PHE A 228 -16.96 9.49 -1.92
C PHE A 228 -16.01 9.58 -3.12
N CYS A 229 -15.62 8.45 -3.69
CA CYS A 229 -14.74 8.41 -4.85
C CYS A 229 -15.38 9.09 -6.08
N ALA A 230 -16.69 8.91 -6.28
CA ALA A 230 -17.42 9.55 -7.36
C ALA A 230 -17.58 11.07 -7.14
N GLU A 231 -17.96 11.50 -5.93
CA GLU A 231 -18.14 12.91 -5.59
C GLU A 231 -16.83 13.72 -5.63
N HIS A 232 -15.69 13.07 -5.37
CA HIS A 232 -14.38 13.71 -5.26
C HIS A 232 -13.35 13.20 -6.26
N GLU A 233 -13.81 12.63 -7.38
CA GLU A 233 -12.96 12.01 -8.40
C GLU A 233 -11.82 12.95 -8.84
N GLY A 234 -12.14 14.21 -9.18
CA GLY A 234 -11.13 15.19 -9.61
C GLY A 234 -10.03 15.42 -8.57
N ARG A 235 -10.39 15.57 -7.29
CA ARG A 235 -9.41 15.76 -6.20
C ARG A 235 -8.56 14.51 -5.98
N ILE A 236 -9.16 13.33 -6.11
CA ILE A 236 -8.45 12.06 -6.00
C ILE A 236 -7.47 11.92 -7.17
N LEU A 237 -7.89 12.19 -8.40
CA LEU A 237 -7.02 12.15 -9.58
C LEU A 237 -5.80 13.08 -9.44
N ASP A 238 -6.01 14.30 -8.94
CA ASP A 238 -4.92 15.24 -8.67
C ASP A 238 -3.91 14.66 -7.66
N LEU A 239 -4.40 14.03 -6.58
CA LEU A 239 -3.54 13.38 -5.59
C LEU A 239 -2.82 12.15 -6.16
N LEU A 240 -3.50 11.31 -6.95
CA LEU A 240 -2.88 10.17 -7.62
C LEU A 240 -1.77 10.61 -8.58
N ALA A 241 -1.91 11.77 -9.24
CA ALA A 241 -0.93 12.30 -10.17
C ALA A 241 0.29 12.95 -9.49
N THR A 242 0.08 13.59 -8.33
CA THR A 242 1.10 14.46 -7.70
C THR A 242 1.79 13.84 -6.49
N ARG A 243 1.10 12.98 -5.75
CA ARG A 243 1.64 12.37 -4.53
C ARG A 243 2.40 11.09 -4.81
N ARG A 244 3.24 10.71 -3.84
CA ARG A 244 3.98 9.46 -3.84
C ARG A 244 3.76 8.72 -2.54
N VAL A 245 3.69 7.40 -2.63
CA VAL A 245 3.67 6.54 -1.46
C VAL A 245 5.09 6.47 -0.90
N GLN A 246 5.25 6.91 0.34
CA GLN A 246 6.49 6.84 1.10
C GLN A 246 6.14 6.33 2.50
N THR A 247 6.42 5.06 2.77
CA THR A 247 6.09 4.42 4.04
C THR A 247 7.24 4.58 5.03
N ASN A 248 7.32 5.76 5.67
CA ASN A 248 8.32 6.05 6.71
C ASN A 248 7.91 5.43 8.07
N ASP A 249 7.84 4.10 8.15
CA ASP A 249 7.40 3.43 9.37
C ASP A 249 8.47 3.51 10.48
N VAL A 250 8.15 4.25 11.54
CA VAL A 250 9.03 4.54 12.68
C VAL A 250 9.32 3.27 13.49
N ALA A 251 8.37 2.34 13.59
CA ALA A 251 8.53 1.14 14.41
C ALA A 251 9.62 0.19 13.87
N ARG A 252 10.02 0.34 12.59
CA ARG A 252 11.18 -0.39 12.04
C ARG A 252 12.49 -0.06 12.75
N SER A 253 12.58 1.08 13.44
CA SER A 253 13.72 1.38 14.30
C SER A 253 13.95 0.30 15.37
N ALA A 254 12.91 -0.41 15.84
CA ALA A 254 13.07 -1.52 16.79
C ALA A 254 13.70 -2.77 16.16
N VAL A 255 13.62 -2.92 14.83
CA VAL A 255 14.31 -3.99 14.11
C VAL A 255 15.75 -3.56 13.79
N LEU A 256 15.95 -2.29 13.43
CA LEU A 256 17.26 -1.76 13.06
C LEU A 256 18.21 -1.63 14.25
N LEU A 257 17.71 -1.24 15.43
CA LEU A 257 18.51 -0.99 16.64
C LEU A 257 19.45 -2.17 16.96
N PRO A 258 18.99 -3.43 17.10
CA PRO A 258 19.90 -4.56 17.32
C PRO A 258 21.00 -4.71 16.28
N GLY A 259 20.69 -4.46 15.00
CA GLY A 259 21.70 -4.49 13.92
C GLY A 259 22.75 -3.39 14.09
N PHE A 260 22.33 -2.18 14.47
CA PHE A 260 23.24 -1.09 14.78
C PHE A 260 24.11 -1.38 16.01
N SER A 261 23.55 -2.04 17.04
CA SER A 261 24.31 -2.51 18.20
C SER A 261 25.39 -3.54 17.81
N VAL A 262 25.07 -4.49 16.91
CA VAL A 262 26.06 -5.43 16.37
C VAL A 262 27.19 -4.71 15.64
N VAL A 263 26.86 -3.75 14.76
CA VAL A 263 27.86 -2.96 14.01
C VAL A 263 28.75 -2.17 14.97
N ALA A 264 28.18 -1.48 15.95
CA ALA A 264 28.94 -0.67 16.89
C ALA A 264 29.85 -1.52 17.80
N ALA A 265 29.36 -2.68 18.25
CA ALA A 265 30.16 -3.60 19.06
C ALA A 265 31.33 -4.18 18.26
N ARG A 266 31.11 -4.52 16.99
CA ARG A 266 32.13 -5.06 16.09
C ARG A 266 33.20 -4.03 15.73
N ALA A 267 32.78 -2.80 15.42
CA ALA A 267 33.68 -1.73 15.02
C ALA A 267 34.38 -1.04 16.20
N GLU A 268 33.87 -1.24 17.43
CA GLU A 268 34.29 -0.55 18.66
C GLU A 268 34.32 0.99 18.53
N ARG A 269 33.42 1.53 17.70
CA ARG A 269 33.41 2.94 17.27
C ARG A 269 31.99 3.48 17.19
N PRO A 270 31.80 4.81 17.34
CA PRO A 270 30.49 5.41 17.12
C PRO A 270 30.05 5.24 15.66
N LEU A 271 28.74 5.25 15.43
CA LEU A 271 28.17 5.07 14.10
C LEU A 271 28.16 6.38 13.30
N ALA A 272 28.49 6.27 12.02
CA ALA A 272 28.19 7.24 10.97
C ALA A 272 27.16 6.62 10.03
N LEU A 273 25.93 7.13 10.06
CA LEU A 273 24.78 6.51 9.41
C LEU A 273 24.44 7.17 8.07
N VAL A 274 24.19 6.34 7.05
CA VAL A 274 23.59 6.79 5.78
C VAL A 274 22.34 5.97 5.49
N GLU A 275 21.15 6.60 5.46
CA GLU A 275 19.90 5.93 5.10
C GLU A 275 19.60 6.08 3.59
N ILE A 276 19.37 4.96 2.90
CA ILE A 276 18.85 4.93 1.53
C ILE A 276 17.32 4.90 1.58
N GLY A 277 16.65 5.88 0.95
CA GLY A 277 15.19 6.03 0.98
C GLY A 277 14.69 6.65 2.27
N ALA A 278 15.41 7.65 2.77
CA ALA A 278 15.19 8.19 4.11
C ALA A 278 13.80 8.85 4.30
N SER A 279 13.09 9.21 3.24
CA SER A 279 11.80 9.90 3.29
C SER A 279 11.84 11.17 4.18
N ALA A 280 11.33 11.10 5.40
CA ALA A 280 11.34 12.17 6.41
C ALA A 280 12.54 12.08 7.39
N GLY A 281 13.38 11.06 7.26
CA GLY A 281 14.56 10.80 8.08
C GLY A 281 14.24 10.34 9.50
N LEU A 282 13.05 9.76 9.74
CA LEU A 282 12.64 9.40 11.10
C LEU A 282 13.42 8.19 11.65
N ASN A 283 13.87 7.25 10.80
CA ASN A 283 14.66 6.11 11.28
C ASN A 283 16.13 6.47 11.55
N LEU A 284 16.63 7.58 10.99
CA LEU A 284 17.92 8.15 11.37
C LEU A 284 17.97 8.60 12.84
N LEU A 285 16.82 8.75 13.50
CA LEU A 285 16.69 9.20 14.90
C LEU A 285 16.42 8.04 15.89
N PHE A 286 16.68 6.80 15.49
CA PHE A 286 16.46 5.62 16.32
C PHE A 286 17.09 5.73 17.73
N ASP A 287 18.24 6.40 17.85
CA ASP A 287 18.97 6.60 19.10
C ASP A 287 18.31 7.58 20.08
N ARG A 288 17.21 8.22 19.66
CA ARG A 288 16.44 9.20 20.45
C ARG A 288 15.06 8.66 20.87
N TYR A 289 14.79 7.39 20.61
CA TYR A 289 13.52 6.74 20.93
C TYR A 289 13.65 5.88 22.18
N SER A 290 12.51 5.46 22.72
CA SER A 290 12.41 4.46 23.78
C SER A 290 11.86 3.17 23.19
N TYR A 291 12.39 2.03 23.61
CA TYR A 291 12.01 0.72 23.10
C TYR A 291 11.61 -0.19 24.25
N ASP A 292 10.53 -0.94 24.06
CA ASP A 292 10.12 -2.03 24.94
C ASP A 292 10.06 -3.33 24.12
N TYR A 293 10.99 -4.24 24.40
CA TYR A 293 11.09 -5.55 23.76
C TYR A 293 10.35 -6.66 24.52
N GLY A 294 9.64 -6.30 25.60
CA GLY A 294 8.98 -7.23 26.52
C GLY A 294 9.94 -7.88 27.52
N ASN A 295 9.37 -8.55 28.54
CA ASN A 295 10.11 -9.26 29.58
C ASN A 295 11.16 -8.40 30.34
N GLY A 296 10.88 -7.10 30.49
CA GLY A 296 11.79 -6.15 31.15
C GLY A 296 12.94 -5.64 30.27
N ASN A 297 12.99 -6.05 28.99
CA ASN A 297 13.99 -5.58 28.04
C ASN A 297 13.60 -4.21 27.48
N VAL A 298 13.91 -3.16 28.24
CA VAL A 298 13.66 -1.76 27.87
C VAL A 298 14.98 -1.05 27.63
N CYS A 299 15.07 -0.25 26.56
CA CYS A 299 16.27 0.55 26.25
C CYS A 299 15.94 1.88 25.54
N GLY A 300 16.98 2.68 25.30
CA GLY A 300 16.85 4.02 24.72
C GLY A 300 16.56 5.11 25.76
N ASP A 301 16.00 6.24 25.31
CA ASP A 301 15.71 7.40 26.16
C ASP A 301 14.34 7.23 26.85
N PRO A 302 14.26 7.01 28.17
CA PRO A 302 13.01 6.79 28.88
C PRO A 302 12.05 8.00 28.84
N GLU A 303 12.57 9.21 28.62
CA GLU A 303 11.76 10.43 28.53
C GLU A 303 11.17 10.66 27.13
N SER A 304 11.65 9.91 26.14
CA SER A 304 11.18 10.02 24.76
C SER A 304 9.68 9.73 24.65
N LYS A 305 8.98 10.58 23.90
CA LYS A 305 7.57 10.38 23.56
C LYS A 305 7.38 9.44 22.37
N VAL A 306 8.47 9.04 21.71
CA VAL A 306 8.47 8.01 20.68
C VAL A 306 8.80 6.69 21.35
N ARG A 307 7.74 5.96 21.73
CA ARG A 307 7.84 4.68 22.43
C ARG A 307 7.45 3.57 21.47
N ILE A 308 8.38 2.67 21.20
CA ILE A 308 8.22 1.59 20.22
C ILE A 308 8.19 0.28 20.98
N GLU A 309 7.07 -0.44 20.87
CA GLU A 309 6.92 -1.79 21.39
C GLU A 309 7.26 -2.81 20.28
N CYS A 310 8.08 -3.80 20.58
CA CYS A 310 8.46 -4.86 19.65
C CYS A 310 8.62 -6.21 20.37
N SER A 311 7.69 -7.14 20.16
CA SER A 311 7.78 -8.45 20.82
C SER A 311 8.95 -9.30 20.29
N VAL A 312 9.83 -9.77 21.17
CA VAL A 312 10.86 -10.76 20.82
C VAL A 312 10.25 -12.17 20.77
N ARG A 313 10.39 -12.85 19.63
CA ARG A 313 9.86 -14.19 19.34
C ARG A 313 10.96 -15.25 19.21
N SER A 314 11.98 -15.13 20.04
CA SER A 314 13.13 -16.03 20.13
C SER A 314 13.56 -16.14 21.59
N GLU A 315 14.18 -17.27 21.95
CA GLU A 315 14.86 -17.42 23.24
C GLU A 315 16.12 -16.54 23.34
N LEU A 316 16.73 -16.24 22.18
CA LEU A 316 17.85 -15.33 22.11
C LEU A 316 17.35 -13.89 22.23
N VAL A 317 17.91 -13.17 23.21
CA VAL A 317 17.70 -11.73 23.38
C VAL A 317 18.60 -11.02 22.36
N PRO A 318 18.06 -10.12 21.52
CA PRO A 318 18.88 -9.30 20.64
C PRO A 318 19.83 -8.40 21.47
N PRO A 319 20.96 -7.94 20.93
CA PRO A 319 21.73 -6.88 21.56
C PRO A 319 20.91 -5.59 21.58
N LEU A 320 20.84 -4.95 22.74
CA LEU A 320 19.98 -3.78 22.99
C LEU A 320 20.76 -2.57 23.49
N GLU A 321 22.10 -2.65 23.53
CA GLU A 321 22.96 -1.53 23.88
C GLU A 321 22.80 -0.41 22.85
N MET A 322 22.43 0.79 23.32
CA MET A 322 22.23 1.93 22.43
C MET A 322 23.59 2.45 21.92
N PRO A 323 23.89 2.34 20.62
CA PRO A 323 25.17 2.79 20.10
C PRO A 323 25.25 4.32 20.05
N ARG A 324 26.44 4.87 20.29
CA ARG A 324 26.68 6.31 20.09
C ARG A 324 26.67 6.62 18.60
N VAL A 325 25.87 7.61 18.19
CA VAL A 325 25.83 8.11 16.81
C VAL A 325 26.63 9.39 16.71
N ALA A 326 27.74 9.38 15.95
CA ALA A 326 28.57 10.55 15.72
C ALA A 326 28.06 11.42 14.55
N TRP A 327 27.42 10.79 13.55
CA TRP A 327 26.99 11.46 12.34
C TRP A 327 25.85 10.70 11.66
N ARG A 328 24.96 11.42 10.97
CA ARG A 328 23.80 10.83 10.27
C ARG A 328 23.45 11.64 9.02
N LEU A 329 23.09 10.95 7.94
CA LEU A 329 22.67 11.54 6.67
C LEU A 329 21.60 10.66 6.01
N GLY A 330 20.54 11.26 5.50
CA GLY A 330 19.56 10.59 4.65
C GLY A 330 19.79 10.87 3.17
N ILE A 331 19.39 9.94 2.32
CA ILE A 331 19.27 10.15 0.87
C ILE A 331 17.88 9.71 0.44
N ASP A 332 17.15 10.58 -0.26
CA ASP A 332 15.84 10.23 -0.81
C ASP A 332 15.61 10.94 -2.16
N LEU A 333 14.87 10.31 -3.08
CA LEU A 333 14.53 10.91 -4.37
C LEU A 333 13.62 12.13 -4.22
N LYS A 334 12.72 12.10 -3.23
CA LYS A 334 11.79 13.19 -2.88
C LYS A 334 11.61 13.24 -1.35
N PRO A 335 12.58 13.81 -0.61
CA PRO A 335 12.48 13.95 0.83
C PRO A 335 11.18 14.63 1.26
N VAL A 336 10.60 14.17 2.36
CA VAL A 336 9.38 14.75 2.94
C VAL A 336 9.77 15.86 3.92
N ASP A 337 9.35 17.11 3.66
CA ASP A 337 9.56 18.19 4.64
C ASP A 337 8.48 18.11 5.73
N ILE A 338 8.87 17.57 6.89
CA ILE A 338 8.00 17.42 8.05
C ILE A 338 7.57 18.74 8.71
N ARG A 339 8.11 19.90 8.29
CA ARG A 339 7.63 21.22 8.73
C ARG A 339 6.48 21.73 7.87
N ASP A 340 6.36 21.19 6.65
CA ASP A 340 5.19 21.40 5.81
C ASP A 340 4.05 20.52 6.35
N THR A 341 3.04 21.19 6.90
CA THR A 341 1.88 20.51 7.50
C THR A 341 1.12 19.65 6.49
N ASP A 342 1.18 19.99 5.22
CA ASP A 342 0.52 19.30 4.13
C ASP A 342 1.23 18.00 3.76
N GLN A 343 2.57 18.05 3.70
CA GLN A 343 3.41 16.86 3.49
C GLN A 343 3.38 15.91 4.70
N ALA A 344 3.44 16.46 5.92
CA ALA A 344 3.28 15.67 7.15
C ALA A 344 1.89 15.00 7.21
N LEU A 345 0.83 15.69 6.78
CA LEU A 345 -0.51 15.11 6.73
C LEU A 345 -0.63 14.01 5.68
N TRP A 346 0.03 14.17 4.51
CA TRP A 346 0.12 13.10 3.52
C TRP A 346 0.81 11.86 4.08
N LEU A 347 1.94 12.04 4.78
CA LEU A 347 2.63 10.93 5.44
C LEU A 347 1.74 10.23 6.47
N ARG A 348 0.94 10.98 7.23
CA ARG A 348 -0.08 10.44 8.15
C ARG A 348 -1.18 9.68 7.41
N ALA A 349 -1.64 10.17 6.27
CA ALA A 349 -2.71 9.53 5.50
C ALA A 349 -2.32 8.16 4.94
N LEU A 350 -1.01 7.91 4.75
CA LEU A 350 -0.46 6.61 4.37
C LEU A 350 -0.44 5.59 5.53
N VAL A 351 -0.66 6.02 6.77
CA VAL A 351 -0.91 5.13 7.90
C VAL A 351 -2.37 4.68 7.88
N TRP A 352 -2.60 3.39 8.14
CA TRP A 352 -3.95 2.84 8.08
C TRP A 352 -4.85 3.43 9.16
N PRO A 353 -6.10 3.76 8.83
CA PRO A 353 -6.98 4.53 9.69
C PRO A 353 -7.41 3.79 10.95
N ASP A 354 -7.39 2.46 10.90
CA ASP A 354 -7.70 1.53 11.98
C ASP A 354 -6.47 1.15 12.82
N GLN A 355 -5.33 1.80 12.59
CA GLN A 355 -4.12 1.67 13.40
C GLN A 355 -3.72 3.02 14.03
N PRO A 356 -4.56 3.60 14.89
CA PRO A 356 -4.33 4.94 15.46
C PRO A 356 -2.99 5.03 16.22
N TRP A 357 -2.57 3.95 16.88
CA TRP A 357 -1.27 3.90 17.58
C TRP A 357 -0.08 4.14 16.65
N ARG A 358 -0.11 3.66 15.40
CA ARG A 358 0.94 3.96 14.40
C ARG A 358 0.90 5.42 13.96
N SER A 359 -0.30 5.99 13.84
CA SER A 359 -0.44 7.42 13.51
C SER A 359 0.08 8.29 14.67
N GLU A 360 -0.18 7.90 15.92
CA GLU A 360 0.31 8.60 17.11
C GLU A 360 1.83 8.52 17.21
N LEU A 361 2.40 7.32 16.99
CA LEU A 361 3.85 7.11 16.95
C LEU A 361 4.51 7.97 15.86
N LEU A 362 3.96 7.97 14.65
CA LEU A 362 4.43 8.81 13.55
C LEU A 362 4.41 10.30 13.93
N LEU A 363 3.31 10.80 14.52
CA LEU A 363 3.19 12.20 14.92
C LEU A 363 4.16 12.56 16.06
N ALA A 364 4.41 11.63 16.99
CA ALA A 364 5.43 11.82 18.03
C ALA A 364 6.83 11.91 17.42
N ALA A 365 7.15 11.04 16.46
CA ALA A 365 8.44 11.03 15.78
C ALA A 365 8.64 12.29 14.92
N ILE A 366 7.61 12.76 14.22
CA ILE A 366 7.64 14.03 13.49
C ILE A 366 7.97 15.20 14.43
N ARG A 367 7.30 15.29 15.59
CA ARG A 367 7.58 16.35 16.58
C ARG A 367 9.02 16.28 17.10
N LEU A 368 9.51 15.07 17.39
CA LEU A 368 10.89 14.88 17.83
C LEU A 368 11.89 15.29 16.73
N ALA A 369 11.63 14.88 15.49
CA ALA A 369 12.48 15.16 14.33
C ALA A 369 12.52 16.66 13.96
N GLN A 370 11.42 17.39 14.15
CA GLN A 370 11.39 18.85 13.99
C GLN A 370 12.38 19.56 14.93
N ALA A 371 12.62 19.00 16.13
CA ALA A 371 13.60 19.52 17.09
C ALA A 371 15.02 18.95 16.90
N ASN A 372 15.17 17.84 16.18
CA ASN A 372 16.41 17.08 16.04
C ASN A 372 16.67 16.71 14.57
N ARG A 373 16.80 17.73 13.72
CA ARG A 373 16.82 17.53 12.28
C ARG A 373 18.00 16.69 11.81
N SER A 374 17.71 15.66 11.01
CA SER A 374 18.70 14.98 10.18
C SER A 374 18.85 15.69 8.83
N GLU A 375 20.07 15.80 8.33
CA GLU A 375 20.31 16.23 6.95
C GLU A 375 19.82 15.14 6.00
N ILE A 376 19.11 15.54 4.94
CA ILE A 376 18.64 14.62 3.90
C ILE A 376 18.98 15.25 2.54
N ILE A 377 19.76 14.54 1.75
CA ILE A 377 20.09 14.94 0.38
C ILE A 377 18.99 14.42 -0.54
N GLN A 378 18.41 15.34 -1.31
CA GLN A 378 17.54 14.96 -2.41
C GLN A 378 18.38 14.46 -3.59
N GLY A 379 18.21 13.20 -4.00
CA GLY A 379 18.94 12.64 -5.14
C GLY A 379 18.82 11.12 -5.27
N ASP A 380 19.34 10.59 -6.38
CA ASP A 380 19.48 9.14 -6.56
C ASP A 380 20.59 8.61 -5.64
N ALA A 381 20.26 7.61 -4.82
CA ALA A 381 21.21 7.01 -3.90
C ALA A 381 22.45 6.43 -4.61
N LEU A 382 22.30 5.86 -5.81
CA LEU A 382 23.41 5.31 -6.59
C LEU A 382 24.42 6.37 -7.03
N GLU A 383 23.99 7.63 -7.13
CA GLU A 383 24.85 8.77 -7.48
C GLU A 383 25.41 9.47 -6.24
N VAL A 384 24.61 9.56 -5.17
CA VAL A 384 24.94 10.34 -3.97
C VAL A 384 25.80 9.54 -2.97
N LEU A 385 25.64 8.22 -2.89
CA LEU A 385 26.31 7.37 -1.89
C LEU A 385 27.85 7.52 -1.85
N PRO A 386 28.59 7.54 -2.97
CA PRO A 386 30.04 7.72 -2.94
C PRO A 386 30.46 9.03 -2.25
N ARG A 387 29.73 10.12 -2.52
CA ARG A 387 29.99 11.43 -1.90
C ARG A 387 29.59 11.42 -0.42
N ALA A 388 28.47 10.80 -0.07
CA ALA A 388 28.03 10.66 1.32
C ALA A 388 29.06 9.89 2.16
N ALA A 389 29.61 8.79 1.62
CA ALA A 389 30.65 7.99 2.27
C ALA A 389 31.97 8.76 2.45
N ALA A 390 32.32 9.63 1.49
CA ALA A 390 33.54 10.43 1.54
C ALA A 390 33.50 11.52 2.62
N ILE A 391 32.33 12.09 2.92
CA ILE A 391 32.17 13.11 3.96
C ILE A 391 31.90 12.53 5.36
N ALA A 392 31.57 11.24 5.45
CA ALA A 392 31.33 10.57 6.72
C ALA A 392 32.62 10.52 7.57
N PRO A 393 32.57 10.82 8.89
CA PRO A 393 33.75 10.87 9.74
C PRO A 393 34.62 9.60 9.65
N VAL A 394 35.93 9.77 9.51
CA VAL A 394 36.89 8.68 9.33
C VAL A 394 37.15 7.88 10.60
N ASP A 395 36.78 8.44 11.77
CA ASP A 395 36.87 7.86 13.12
C ASP A 395 35.55 7.22 13.59
N ALA A 396 34.49 7.25 12.76
CA ALA A 396 33.23 6.54 12.96
C ALA A 396 33.06 5.32 12.03
N ALA A 397 32.31 4.32 12.47
CA ALA A 397 31.93 3.16 11.67
C ALA A 397 30.86 3.56 10.64
N LEU A 398 31.20 3.51 9.35
CA LEU A 398 30.26 3.86 8.28
C LEU A 398 29.24 2.73 8.11
N CYS A 399 28.00 2.98 8.49
CA CYS A 399 26.88 2.06 8.30
C CYS A 399 25.87 2.65 7.32
N ILE A 400 25.81 2.07 6.13
CA ILE A 400 24.79 2.39 5.13
C ILE A 400 23.62 1.44 5.38
N PHE A 401 22.42 1.98 5.58
CA PHE A 401 21.25 1.16 5.86
C PHE A 401 20.04 1.52 5.01
N SER A 402 19.13 0.55 4.87
CA SER A 402 17.86 0.74 4.18
C SER A 402 16.76 -0.05 4.87
N SER A 403 15.55 0.50 4.86
CA SER A 403 14.36 -0.21 5.31
C SER A 403 13.26 -0.10 4.25
N TYR A 404 12.89 -1.22 3.64
CA TYR A 404 11.84 -1.28 2.61
C TYR A 404 12.05 -0.28 1.45
N THR A 405 13.27 -0.20 0.94
CA THR A 405 13.62 0.70 -0.16
C THR A 405 14.28 -0.04 -1.29
N VAL A 406 15.32 -0.83 -1.02
CA VAL A 406 16.10 -1.50 -2.06
C VAL A 406 15.28 -2.58 -2.76
N TYR A 407 14.24 -3.15 -2.13
CA TYR A 407 13.32 -4.06 -2.83
C TYR A 407 12.63 -3.43 -4.04
N GLN A 408 12.57 -2.10 -4.13
CA GLN A 408 11.97 -1.35 -5.24
C GLN A 408 12.94 -1.13 -6.40
N PHE A 409 14.21 -1.49 -6.22
CA PHE A 409 15.24 -1.32 -7.25
C PHE A 409 15.11 -2.41 -8.30
N SER A 410 15.29 -2.05 -9.57
CA SER A 410 15.45 -3.03 -10.65
C SER A 410 16.69 -3.90 -10.43
N PRO A 411 16.79 -5.08 -11.07
CA PRO A 411 17.99 -5.91 -11.00
C PRO A 411 19.26 -5.10 -11.33
N GLU A 412 19.22 -4.27 -12.37
CA GLU A 412 20.35 -3.44 -12.77
C GLU A 412 20.71 -2.37 -11.72
N GLN A 413 19.72 -1.83 -11.01
CA GLN A 413 19.95 -0.91 -9.90
C GLN A 413 20.56 -1.61 -8.68
N GLN A 414 20.18 -2.87 -8.42
CA GLN A 414 20.79 -3.67 -7.35
C GLN A 414 22.25 -4.01 -7.66
N ASP A 415 22.57 -4.38 -8.91
CA ASP A 415 23.95 -4.60 -9.36
C ASP A 415 24.79 -3.33 -9.23
N ARG A 416 24.23 -2.18 -9.64
CA ARG A 416 24.89 -0.88 -9.46
C ARG A 416 25.10 -0.52 -8.00
N LEU A 417 24.14 -0.82 -7.12
CA LEU A 417 24.30 -0.61 -5.68
C LEU A 417 25.46 -1.45 -5.14
N ALA A 418 25.55 -2.72 -5.52
CA ALA A 418 26.65 -3.60 -5.13
C ALA A 418 28.01 -3.02 -5.56
N ALA A 419 28.13 -2.60 -6.82
CA ALA A 419 29.37 -1.98 -7.33
C ALA A 419 29.74 -0.68 -6.60
N VAL A 420 28.76 0.16 -6.26
CA VAL A 420 28.98 1.39 -5.47
C VAL A 420 29.50 1.06 -4.06
N LEU A 421 28.90 0.06 -3.40
CA LEU A 421 29.31 -0.37 -2.06
C LEU A 421 30.72 -0.99 -2.07
N GLU A 422 31.05 -1.81 -3.08
CA GLU A 422 32.40 -2.35 -3.27
C GLU A 422 33.45 -1.25 -3.48
N GLY A 423 33.13 -0.23 -4.28
CA GLY A 423 33.99 0.92 -4.48
C GLY A 423 34.26 1.71 -3.20
N ILE A 424 33.25 1.84 -2.32
CA ILE A 424 33.41 2.47 -1.00
C ILE A 424 34.27 1.58 -0.09
N ALA A 425 33.95 0.29 -0.03
CA ALA A 425 34.64 -0.71 0.79
C ALA A 425 36.13 -0.88 0.43
N ALA A 426 36.51 -0.57 -0.81
CA ALA A 426 37.92 -0.57 -1.22
C ALA A 426 38.77 0.52 -0.54
N THR A 427 38.14 1.53 0.07
CA THR A 427 38.83 2.70 0.65
C THR A 427 38.71 2.81 2.17
N ARG A 428 37.74 2.12 2.78
CA ARG A 428 37.48 2.11 4.22
C ARG A 428 36.58 0.94 4.59
N ASP A 429 36.58 0.56 5.86
CA ASP A 429 35.61 -0.40 6.37
C ASP A 429 34.17 0.13 6.20
N LEU A 430 33.27 -0.77 5.83
CA LEU A 430 31.87 -0.46 5.51
C LEU A 430 30.95 -1.54 6.07
N TYR A 431 29.83 -1.11 6.65
CA TYR A 431 28.74 -1.99 7.07
C TYR A 431 27.48 -1.64 6.28
N ARG A 432 26.82 -2.64 5.70
CA ARG A 432 25.52 -2.50 5.07
C ARG A 432 24.48 -3.23 5.89
N LEU A 433 23.52 -2.51 6.47
CA LEU A 433 22.41 -3.09 7.21
C LEU A 433 21.11 -2.97 6.39
N SER A 434 20.53 -4.08 5.98
CA SER A 434 19.31 -4.09 5.16
C SER A 434 18.15 -4.76 5.88
N PHE A 435 17.01 -4.08 5.89
CA PHE A 435 15.72 -4.65 6.28
C PHE A 435 14.71 -4.48 5.14
N GLU A 436 14.67 -5.46 4.25
CA GLU A 436 13.95 -5.37 2.98
C GLU A 436 12.73 -6.29 2.92
N TRP A 437 11.81 -5.94 2.03
CA TRP A 437 10.63 -6.74 1.75
C TRP A 437 10.91 -7.80 0.70
N HIS A 438 10.54 -9.04 0.99
CA HIS A 438 10.61 -10.15 0.05
C HIS A 438 9.20 -10.72 -0.16
N PRO A 439 8.60 -10.55 -1.36
CA PRO A 439 7.27 -11.06 -1.63
C PRO A 439 7.20 -12.58 -1.41
N GLY A 440 6.33 -13.01 -0.48
CA GLY A 440 6.13 -14.43 -0.17
C GLY A 440 6.98 -14.97 0.97
N GLU A 441 7.88 -14.16 1.54
CA GLU A 441 8.76 -14.55 2.64
C GLU A 441 8.55 -13.67 3.89
N GLU A 442 9.23 -14.04 4.98
CA GLU A 442 9.44 -13.14 6.12
C GLU A 442 10.45 -12.05 5.73
N SER A 443 10.39 -10.90 6.40
CA SER A 443 11.40 -9.86 6.24
C SER A 443 12.61 -10.16 7.11
N TYR A 444 13.81 -10.05 6.57
CA TYR A 444 15.05 -10.32 7.29
C TYR A 444 15.86 -9.06 7.53
N LEU A 445 16.48 -8.99 8.71
CA LEU A 445 17.54 -8.03 9.00
C LEU A 445 18.87 -8.68 8.64
N GLU A 446 19.58 -8.11 7.68
CA GLU A 446 20.82 -8.65 7.14
C GLU A 446 21.94 -7.62 7.24
N LEU A 447 23.14 -8.08 7.59
CA LEU A 447 24.35 -7.29 7.75
C LEU A 447 25.43 -7.83 6.80
N ALA A 448 25.88 -7.00 5.86
CA ALA A 448 27.11 -7.24 5.13
C ALA A 448 28.22 -6.36 5.71
N SER A 449 29.31 -6.98 6.16
CA SER A 449 30.49 -6.30 6.70
C SER A 449 31.64 -6.40 5.71
N PHE A 450 32.27 -5.28 5.41
CA PHE A 450 33.45 -5.17 4.56
C PHE A 450 34.59 -4.62 5.41
N GLU A 451 35.47 -5.49 5.88
CA GLU A 451 36.54 -5.14 6.80
C GLU A 451 37.85 -5.78 6.37
N GLY A 452 38.94 -5.00 6.35
CA GLY A 452 40.27 -5.51 6.01
C GLY A 452 40.33 -6.24 4.66
N GLY A 453 39.49 -5.84 3.69
CA GLY A 453 39.39 -6.46 2.37
C GLY A 453 38.60 -7.77 2.32
N ARG A 454 37.90 -8.15 3.40
CA ARG A 454 37.04 -9.34 3.47
C ARG A 454 35.58 -8.94 3.58
N ARG A 455 34.71 -9.70 2.92
CA ARG A 455 33.26 -9.60 3.07
C ARG A 455 32.72 -10.73 3.93
N GLU A 456 31.83 -10.39 4.86
CA GLU A 456 31.04 -11.34 5.63
C GLU A 456 29.57 -10.91 5.62
N ASP A 457 28.68 -11.84 5.29
CA ASP A 457 27.23 -11.61 5.27
C ASP A 457 26.58 -12.41 6.39
N LEU A 458 25.77 -11.75 7.22
CA LEU A 458 25.06 -12.32 8.35
C LEU A 458 23.57 -12.00 8.26
N ARG A 459 22.72 -12.99 8.51
CA ARG A 459 21.29 -12.79 8.75
C ARG A 459 21.04 -12.75 10.25
N LEU A 460 20.68 -11.58 10.76
CA LEU A 460 20.61 -11.30 12.20
C LEU A 460 19.24 -11.61 12.78
N ALA A 461 18.16 -11.32 12.04
CA ALA A 461 16.81 -11.51 12.53
C ALA A 461 15.82 -11.80 11.39
N SER A 462 14.70 -12.44 11.71
CA SER A 462 13.46 -12.28 10.94
C SER A 462 12.50 -11.37 11.71
N ALA A 463 11.71 -10.56 11.03
CA ALA A 463 10.89 -9.55 11.69
C ALA A 463 9.61 -9.23 10.92
N HIS A 464 8.67 -8.62 11.64
CA HIS A 464 7.46 -8.06 11.06
C HIS A 464 7.77 -6.85 10.17
N ASP A 465 7.08 -6.73 9.04
CA ASP A 465 7.22 -5.66 8.04
C ASP A 465 7.16 -4.22 8.60
N HIS A 466 6.45 -4.06 9.72
CA HIS A 466 6.27 -2.79 10.46
C HIS A 466 6.85 -2.84 11.89
N GLY A 467 7.76 -3.75 12.21
CA GLY A 467 8.51 -3.76 13.48
C GLY A 467 7.75 -4.17 14.75
N ARG A 468 6.58 -4.81 14.65
CA ARG A 468 5.81 -5.27 15.83
C ARG A 468 6.42 -6.44 16.57
N TRP A 469 7.20 -7.26 15.86
CA TRP A 469 7.92 -8.37 16.44
C TRP A 469 9.21 -8.60 15.68
N LEU A 470 10.20 -9.19 16.36
CA LEU A 470 11.42 -9.72 15.76
C LEU A 470 11.76 -11.07 16.38
N LYS A 471 12.40 -11.92 15.60
CA LYS A 471 13.00 -13.19 16.02
C LYS A 471 14.49 -13.07 15.78
N TRP A 472 15.26 -12.97 16.86
CA TRP A 472 16.71 -12.90 16.77
C TRP A 472 17.26 -14.29 16.39
N LEU A 473 18.17 -14.33 15.44
CA LEU A 473 18.76 -15.56 14.91
C LEU A 473 20.18 -15.71 15.44
N ASP A 474 20.61 -16.96 15.62
CA ASP A 474 22.00 -17.29 15.96
C ASP A 474 22.88 -17.09 14.71
N PRO A 475 23.77 -16.08 14.66
CA PRO A 475 24.58 -15.81 13.47
C PRO A 475 25.48 -16.98 13.09
N ALA A 476 25.85 -17.85 14.04
CA ALA A 476 26.68 -19.03 13.80
C ALA A 476 25.93 -20.20 13.13
N ARG A 477 24.59 -20.13 13.03
CA ARG A 477 23.73 -21.21 12.49
C ARG A 477 23.02 -20.83 11.20
N VAL A 478 23.18 -19.61 10.70
CA VAL A 478 22.58 -19.20 9.43
C VAL A 478 23.51 -19.57 8.30
N LEU A 479 23.09 -20.53 7.47
CA LEU A 479 23.75 -20.83 6.20
C LEU A 479 23.83 -19.53 5.37
N PRO A 480 24.92 -19.30 4.62
CA PRO A 480 24.91 -18.26 3.60
C PRO A 480 23.70 -18.53 2.68
N GLY A 481 22.90 -17.50 2.44
CA GLY A 481 21.78 -17.57 1.49
C GLY A 481 22.28 -17.96 0.09
N PRO A 482 21.36 -18.42 -0.79
CA PRO A 482 21.70 -18.94 -2.12
C PRO A 482 22.49 -17.96 -3.00
#